data_AF-A0A8T5LUQ5-F1
#
_entry.id   AF-A0A8T5LUQ5-F1
#
_cell.length_a   1.000
_cell.length_b   1.000
_cell.length_c   1.000
_cell.angle_alpha   90.00
_cell.angle_beta   90.00
_cell.angle_gamma   90.00
#
_symmetry.space_group_name_H-M   'P 1'
#
loop_
_entity.id
_entity.type
_entity.pdbx_description
1 polymer ?
#
loop_
_entity_poly.entity_id
_entity_poly.type
_entity_poly.pdbx_seq_one_letter_code
_entity_poly.pdbx_strand_id
1 'polypeptide(L)'
;MDWMIKASALFVLLVFVLPMVGAIPFEELPTGIEVKGLITQEEDVYCTAQTAEHVTLHYFEKDSFENVYTVTLFDKLENELGEFEFPFEIELYSSEEFVDDWVPFSLVLPFEEILSRIEITDMEGNVKCFVQKSEHKPEIEIIAPVNGENWNSIETIEWIMMDADTDDWLLVDVYWTDNSGLGWELLEQEADGLKLNLFEPIEATRIKVVVNDGFNSTEAIVESSLASDNIHANLDFYQEEVVRLTDPNQRLEASDLPAYSGTPPEPPLPPGPPPVKPPTSLDPLVYPIAGLIIVIIGLILIVRVKSPKGKLESIKIKETPKKKGK
;
A
#
# COMPACT_ATOMS: atom_id res chain seq x y z
N MET A 1 -4.03 55.84 -5.44
CA MET A 1 -4.42 55.61 -6.85
C MET A 1 -3.43 54.70 -7.56
N ASP A 2 -2.12 54.95 -7.44
CA ASP A 2 -1.07 54.14 -8.10
C ASP A 2 -0.97 52.67 -7.59
N TRP A 3 -1.34 52.41 -6.33
CA TRP A 3 -1.34 51.05 -5.76
C TRP A 3 -2.50 50.17 -6.27
N MET A 4 -3.65 50.78 -6.58
CA MET A 4 -4.82 50.06 -7.11
C MET A 4 -4.62 49.64 -8.56
N ILE A 5 -3.90 50.43 -9.36
CA ILE A 5 -3.56 50.07 -10.75
C ILE A 5 -2.56 48.90 -10.77
N LYS A 6 -1.59 48.89 -9.83
CA LYS A 6 -0.64 47.79 -9.68
C LYS A 6 -1.30 46.50 -9.17
N ALA A 7 -2.27 46.61 -8.27
CA ALA A 7 -3.05 45.47 -7.79
C ALA A 7 -3.96 44.87 -8.88
N SER A 8 -4.64 45.70 -9.68
CA SER A 8 -5.46 45.22 -10.80
C SER A 8 -4.63 44.58 -11.93
N ALA A 9 -3.45 45.13 -12.23
CA ALA A 9 -2.57 44.53 -13.24
C ALA A 9 -2.03 43.16 -12.79
N LEU A 10 -1.72 42.99 -11.50
CA LEU A 10 -1.29 41.71 -10.93
C LEU A 10 -2.42 40.68 -10.91
N PHE A 11 -3.65 41.12 -10.62
CA PHE A 11 -4.82 40.23 -10.57
C PHE A 11 -5.23 39.74 -11.97
N VAL A 12 -5.14 40.60 -12.99
CA VAL A 12 -5.40 40.21 -14.38
C VAL A 12 -4.29 39.27 -14.91
N LEU A 13 -3.03 39.46 -14.48
CA LEU A 13 -1.96 38.53 -14.83
C LEU A 13 -2.16 37.15 -14.19
N LEU A 14 -2.63 37.08 -12.94
CA LEU A 14 -2.90 35.80 -12.27
C LEU A 14 -4.09 35.07 -12.92
N VAL A 15 -5.19 35.76 -13.19
CA VAL A 15 -6.42 35.11 -13.69
C VAL A 15 -6.29 34.63 -15.15
N PHE A 16 -5.44 35.27 -15.97
CA PHE A 16 -5.28 34.89 -17.39
C PHE A 16 -4.08 33.98 -17.68
N VAL A 17 -3.10 33.86 -16.78
CA VAL A 17 -1.96 32.93 -16.99
C VAL A 17 -2.24 31.55 -16.38
N LEU A 18 -3.08 31.46 -15.35
CA LEU A 18 -3.38 30.19 -14.67
C LEU A 18 -4.15 29.12 -15.50
N PRO A 19 -5.04 29.42 -16.47
CA PRO A 19 -5.70 28.36 -17.23
C PRO A 19 -4.86 27.78 -18.39
N MET A 20 -3.61 28.22 -18.59
CA MET A 20 -2.70 27.64 -19.58
C MET A 20 -1.59 26.77 -18.97
N VAL A 21 -1.62 26.53 -17.66
CA VAL A 21 -0.87 25.41 -17.09
C VAL A 21 -1.69 24.17 -17.42
N GLY A 22 -1.45 23.59 -18.60
CA GLY A 22 -1.93 22.26 -18.94
C GLY A 22 -1.64 21.33 -17.76
N ALA A 23 -2.56 20.38 -17.52
CA ALA A 23 -2.51 19.42 -16.42
C ALA A 23 -1.05 19.19 -16.00
N ILE A 24 -0.68 19.72 -14.83
CA ILE A 24 0.61 19.41 -14.22
C ILE A 24 0.64 17.88 -14.24
N PRO A 25 1.60 17.25 -14.92
CA PRO A 25 1.68 15.80 -14.92
C PRO A 25 1.61 15.41 -13.45
N PHE A 26 0.67 14.52 -13.12
CA PHE A 26 0.57 13.97 -11.78
C PHE A 26 1.99 13.45 -11.48
N GLU A 27 2.76 14.19 -10.67
CA GLU A 27 4.06 13.73 -10.22
C GLU A 27 3.71 12.45 -9.49
N GLU A 28 4.18 11.32 -10.02
CA GLU A 28 4.05 10.03 -9.37
C GLU A 28 4.47 10.26 -7.93
N LEU A 29 3.52 10.08 -7.00
CA LEU A 29 3.82 10.20 -5.59
C LEU A 29 5.02 9.29 -5.33
N PRO A 30 6.06 9.77 -4.62
CA PRO A 30 7.23 8.95 -4.37
C PRO A 30 6.75 7.63 -3.77
N THR A 31 7.15 6.53 -4.38
CA THR A 31 6.97 5.20 -3.80
C THR A 31 7.54 5.25 -2.39
N GLY A 32 6.75 4.89 -1.39
CA GLY A 32 7.16 4.88 0.00
C GLY A 32 7.50 3.48 0.47
N ILE A 33 8.23 3.38 1.57
CA ILE A 33 8.33 2.16 2.37
C ILE A 33 7.47 2.37 3.62
N GLU A 34 6.46 1.53 3.79
CA GLU A 34 5.65 1.48 5.00
C GLU A 34 6.38 0.64 6.04
N VAL A 35 6.71 1.24 7.18
CA VAL A 35 7.23 0.57 8.35
C VAL A 35 6.08 0.40 9.33
N LYS A 36 5.69 -0.84 9.61
CA LYS A 36 4.70 -1.15 10.63
C LYS A 36 5.37 -1.77 11.84
N GLY A 37 4.67 -1.81 12.96
CA GLY A 37 5.22 -2.46 14.13
C GLY A 37 4.31 -2.42 15.33
N LEU A 38 4.79 -3.03 16.41
CA LEU A 38 4.14 -3.11 17.70
C LEU A 38 5.11 -2.59 18.75
N ILE A 39 4.65 -1.67 19.60
CA ILE A 39 5.39 -1.22 20.78
C ILE A 39 4.72 -1.82 22.01
N THR A 40 5.47 -2.53 22.85
CA THR A 40 4.95 -3.15 24.08
C THR A 40 5.00 -2.21 25.28
N GLN A 41 4.30 -2.56 26.37
CA GLN A 41 4.43 -1.87 27.65
C GLN A 41 5.85 -1.91 28.23
N GLU A 42 6.64 -2.92 27.86
CA GLU A 42 8.04 -3.06 28.26
C GLU A 42 8.99 -2.24 27.35
N GLU A 43 8.43 -1.44 26.43
CA GLU A 43 9.15 -0.64 25.43
C GLU A 43 10.02 -1.49 24.48
N ASP A 44 9.61 -2.74 24.26
CA ASP A 44 10.10 -3.54 23.14
C ASP A 44 9.38 -3.09 21.87
N VAL A 45 10.12 -2.99 20.78
CA VAL A 45 9.59 -2.61 19.47
C VAL A 45 9.81 -3.77 18.51
N TYR A 46 8.74 -4.22 17.88
CA TYR A 46 8.79 -5.13 16.75
C TYR A 46 8.46 -4.32 15.51
N CYS A 47 9.26 -4.42 14.46
CA CYS A 47 8.97 -3.69 13.23
C CYS A 47 9.15 -4.53 11.98
N THR A 48 8.32 -4.20 11.01
CA THR A 48 8.19 -4.79 9.70
C THR A 48 8.30 -3.68 8.67
N ALA A 49 8.75 -3.98 7.47
CA ALA A 49 8.69 -3.01 6.37
C ALA A 49 8.02 -3.63 5.15
N GLN A 50 7.37 -2.81 4.34
CA GLN A 50 6.73 -3.23 3.11
C GLN A 50 6.75 -2.06 2.13
N THR A 51 6.92 -2.33 0.84
CA THR A 51 6.77 -1.31 -0.19
C THR A 51 5.32 -0.85 -0.25
N ALA A 52 5.07 0.45 -0.03
CA ALA A 52 3.72 1.00 0.01
C ALA A 52 3.25 1.38 -1.41
N GLU A 53 2.15 0.77 -1.89
CA GLU A 53 1.48 1.22 -3.13
C GLU A 53 0.53 2.41 -2.88
N HIS A 54 0.04 2.59 -1.65
CA HIS A 54 -0.83 3.69 -1.26
C HIS A 54 -0.50 4.18 0.16
N VAL A 55 -0.37 5.51 0.31
CA VAL A 55 0.06 6.15 1.57
C VAL A 55 -1.15 6.69 2.31
N THR A 56 -1.42 6.20 3.52
CA THR A 56 -2.35 6.84 4.47
C THR A 56 -1.58 7.17 5.75
N LEU A 57 -1.38 8.46 6.01
CA LEU A 57 -0.74 8.93 7.24
C LEU A 57 -1.81 9.21 8.31
N HIS A 58 -1.71 8.53 9.44
CA HIS A 58 -2.48 8.87 10.64
C HIS A 58 -1.59 9.66 11.60
N TYR A 59 -1.70 10.98 11.60
CA TYR A 59 -0.99 11.85 12.54
C TYR A 59 -1.93 12.26 13.68
N PHE A 60 -1.48 12.09 14.93
CA PHE A 60 -2.17 12.57 16.12
C PHE A 60 -1.47 13.83 16.64
N GLU A 61 -2.16 14.97 16.61
CA GLU A 61 -1.65 16.25 17.11
C GLU A 61 -1.96 16.39 18.61
N LYS A 62 -0.95 16.32 19.49
CA LYS A 62 -1.10 16.61 20.93
C LYS A 62 0.20 17.20 21.53
N ASP A 63 0.04 17.97 22.60
CA ASP A 63 1.03 18.94 23.12
C ASP A 63 2.13 18.37 24.05
N SER A 64 2.22 17.05 24.29
CA SER A 64 3.33 16.48 25.08
C SER A 64 3.49 14.97 24.87
N PHE A 65 4.61 14.55 24.29
CA PHE A 65 5.01 13.14 24.19
C PHE A 65 6.16 12.89 25.17
N GLU A 66 6.02 11.88 26.04
CA GLU A 66 7.08 11.50 26.99
C GLU A 66 8.14 10.61 26.36
N ASN A 67 7.77 9.86 25.31
CA ASN A 67 8.68 9.01 24.55
C ASN A 67 8.69 9.43 23.08
N VAL A 68 9.89 9.65 22.54
CA VAL A 68 10.12 9.94 21.11
C VAL A 68 10.97 8.81 20.56
N TYR A 69 10.47 8.09 19.56
CA TYR A 69 11.29 7.19 18.77
C TYR A 69 11.79 7.92 17.53
N THR A 70 12.96 7.50 17.07
CA THR A 70 13.57 7.99 15.85
C THR A 70 13.70 6.84 14.86
N VAL A 71 13.22 7.06 13.63
CA VAL A 71 13.53 6.17 12.51
C VAL A 71 14.71 6.73 11.72
N THR A 72 15.76 5.92 11.57
CA THR A 72 16.95 6.28 10.82
C THR A 72 17.10 5.38 9.60
N LEU A 73 17.35 6.00 8.45
CA LEU A 73 17.52 5.33 7.15
C LEU A 73 19.00 5.22 6.81
N PHE A 74 19.46 4.05 6.39
CA PHE A 74 20.87 3.82 6.02
C PHE A 74 21.02 3.19 4.64
N ASP A 75 22.07 3.62 3.92
CA ASP A 75 22.53 2.95 2.70
C ASP A 75 23.41 1.72 3.00
N LYS A 76 23.80 0.98 1.95
CA LYS A 76 24.64 -0.24 2.07
C LYS A 76 26.05 0.04 2.63
N LEU A 77 26.49 1.30 2.65
CA LEU A 77 27.77 1.73 3.20
C LEU A 77 27.63 2.29 4.63
N GLU A 78 26.46 2.12 5.25
CA GLU A 78 26.10 2.64 6.57
C GLU A 78 26.10 4.18 6.66
N ASN A 79 25.94 4.88 5.53
CA ASN A 79 25.68 6.32 5.56
C ASN A 79 24.20 6.57 5.90
N GLU A 80 23.97 7.49 6.82
CA GLU A 80 22.64 8.00 7.12
C GLU A 80 22.07 8.77 5.92
N LEU A 81 20.89 8.33 5.47
CA LEU A 81 20.13 8.95 4.38
C LEU A 81 19.10 9.95 4.91
N GLY A 82 18.57 9.70 6.11
CA GLY A 82 17.59 10.56 6.75
C GLY A 82 17.18 10.04 8.12
N GLU A 83 16.61 10.94 8.90
CA GLU A 83 16.18 10.72 10.27
C GLU A 83 14.76 11.32 10.43
N PHE A 84 13.87 10.54 11.05
CA PHE A 84 12.46 10.90 11.24
C PHE A 84 12.07 10.66 12.69
N GLU A 85 11.83 11.74 13.42
CA GLU A 85 11.22 11.66 14.74
C GLU A 85 9.72 11.38 14.56
N PHE A 86 9.21 10.31 15.18
CA PHE A 86 7.78 10.08 15.25
C PHE A 86 7.35 10.01 16.71
N PRO A 87 6.65 11.04 17.20
CA PRO A 87 6.09 10.99 18.53
C PRO A 87 4.94 9.98 18.55
N PHE A 88 4.90 9.13 19.58
CA PHE A 88 3.77 8.24 19.83
C PHE A 88 3.26 8.49 21.25
N GLU A 89 1.94 8.49 21.42
CA GLU A 89 1.32 8.44 22.73
C GLU A 89 0.72 7.04 22.87
N ILE A 90 1.28 6.23 23.76
CA ILE A 90 0.64 4.98 24.16
C ILE A 90 -0.44 5.33 25.18
N GLU A 91 -1.63 5.72 24.71
CA GLU A 91 -2.81 5.71 25.58
C GLU A 91 -3.25 4.24 25.75
N LEU A 92 -2.66 3.58 26.76
CA LEU A 92 -3.11 2.25 27.17
C LEU A 92 -4.49 2.40 27.80
N TYR A 93 -5.52 2.11 27.02
CA TYR A 93 -6.87 1.92 27.54
C TYR A 93 -6.90 0.58 28.27
N SER A 94 -6.51 0.59 29.54
CA SER A 94 -6.78 -0.53 30.43
C SER A 94 -8.29 -0.60 30.65
N SER A 95 -9.00 -1.28 29.76
CA SER A 95 -10.33 -1.78 30.09
C SER A 95 -10.13 -3.00 30.98
N GLU A 96 -10.97 -3.18 32.02
CA GLU A 96 -10.86 -4.34 32.92
C GLU A 96 -11.03 -5.70 32.19
N GLU A 97 -11.40 -5.69 30.90
CA GLU A 97 -11.63 -6.88 30.08
C GLU A 97 -10.57 -7.13 28.99
N PHE A 98 -9.78 -6.13 28.59
CA PHE A 98 -8.71 -6.29 27.59
C PHE A 98 -7.54 -5.40 27.99
N VAL A 99 -6.44 -6.04 28.38
CA VAL A 99 -5.12 -5.41 28.49
C VAL A 99 -4.36 -5.87 27.25
N ASP A 100 -4.53 -5.16 26.15
CA ASP A 100 -3.56 -5.29 25.06
C ASP A 100 -2.30 -4.54 25.50
N ASP A 101 -1.24 -5.29 25.77
CA ASP A 101 0.05 -4.76 26.21
C ASP A 101 0.87 -4.17 25.06
N TRP A 102 0.24 -3.91 23.91
CA TRP A 102 0.90 -3.46 22.69
C TRP A 102 0.09 -2.37 21.96
N VAL A 103 0.81 -1.46 21.31
CA VAL A 103 0.23 -0.42 20.45
C VAL A 103 0.82 -0.54 19.04
N PRO A 104 -0.04 -0.74 18.01
CA PRO A 104 0.42 -0.80 16.64
C PRO A 104 0.77 0.59 16.11
N PHE A 105 1.76 0.66 15.21
CA PHE A 105 2.08 1.87 14.45
C PHE A 105 2.30 1.54 12.97
N SER A 106 2.12 2.55 12.12
CA SER A 106 2.48 2.53 10.70
C SER A 106 3.03 3.89 10.29
N LEU A 107 4.17 3.89 9.60
CA LEU A 107 4.89 5.06 9.13
C LEU A 107 5.24 4.87 7.66
N VAL A 108 4.99 5.85 6.81
CA VAL A 108 5.48 5.82 5.43
C VAL A 108 6.69 6.71 5.30
N LEU A 109 7.81 6.10 4.93
CA LEU A 109 9.11 6.75 4.77
C LEU A 109 9.43 6.90 3.27
N PRO A 110 10.21 7.91 2.88
CA PRO A 110 10.69 8.01 1.51
C PRO A 110 11.56 6.79 1.17
N PHE A 111 11.21 6.09 0.09
CA PHE A 111 12.00 4.98 -0.40
C PHE A 111 12.98 5.47 -1.48
N GLU A 112 14.26 5.18 -1.28
CA GLU A 112 15.28 5.35 -2.29
C GLU A 112 15.88 3.98 -2.63
N GLU A 113 16.25 3.73 -3.89
CA GLU A 113 16.83 2.44 -4.29
C GLU A 113 18.11 2.08 -3.50
N ILE A 114 18.82 3.11 -3.00
CA ILE A 114 20.04 2.98 -2.20
C ILE A 114 19.77 2.60 -0.74
N LEU A 115 18.53 2.68 -0.27
CA LEU A 115 18.14 2.29 1.08
C LEU A 115 18.41 0.80 1.29
N SER A 116 19.05 0.48 2.41
CA SER A 116 19.41 -0.89 2.76
C SER A 116 19.01 -1.29 4.17
N ARG A 117 18.87 -0.34 5.10
CA ARG A 117 18.52 -0.62 6.49
C ARG A 117 17.66 0.50 7.05
N ILE A 118 16.69 0.12 7.86
CA ILE A 118 15.86 1.02 8.65
C ILE A 118 16.08 0.63 10.11
N GLU A 119 16.38 1.60 10.96
CA GLU A 119 16.48 1.37 12.41
C GLU A 119 15.45 2.22 13.14
N ILE A 120 14.84 1.66 14.18
CA ILE A 120 14.05 2.42 15.15
C ILE A 120 14.86 2.48 16.44
N THR A 121 15.15 3.69 16.90
CA THR A 121 15.92 3.96 18.12
C THR A 121 15.08 4.71 19.14
N ASP A 122 15.35 4.46 20.43
CA ASP A 122 14.79 5.25 21.53
C ASP A 122 15.53 6.59 21.72
N MET A 123 15.07 7.41 22.66
CA MET A 123 15.69 8.72 22.95
C MET A 123 17.13 8.63 23.48
N GLU A 124 17.56 7.45 23.94
CA GLU A 124 18.94 7.20 24.37
C GLU A 124 19.83 6.74 23.20
N GLY A 125 19.23 6.52 22.02
CA GLY A 125 19.90 6.01 20.82
C GLY A 125 20.07 4.49 20.81
N ASN A 126 19.36 3.76 21.68
CA ASN A 126 19.39 2.30 21.64
C ASN A 126 18.51 1.80 20.49
N VAL A 127 19.04 0.93 19.64
CA VAL A 127 18.28 0.27 18.57
C VAL A 127 17.28 -0.68 19.20
N LYS A 128 15.99 -0.41 18.99
CA LYS A 128 14.88 -1.23 19.47
C LYS A 128 14.50 -2.30 18.45
N CYS A 129 14.51 -1.93 17.17
CA CYS A 129 14.35 -2.87 16.06
C CYS A 129 15.08 -2.34 14.83
N PHE A 130 15.36 -3.22 13.88
CA PHE A 130 15.81 -2.83 12.56
C PHE A 130 15.24 -3.77 11.51
N VAL A 131 15.11 -3.26 10.30
CA VAL A 131 14.79 -4.05 9.10
C VAL A 131 15.97 -3.90 8.14
N GLN A 132 16.51 -5.02 7.68
CA GLN A 132 17.64 -5.06 6.75
C GLN A 132 17.17 -5.62 5.41
N LYS A 133 17.52 -4.94 4.31
CA LYS A 133 17.25 -5.39 2.95
C LYS A 133 18.11 -6.61 2.62
N SER A 134 17.48 -7.70 2.20
CA SER A 134 18.15 -8.88 1.65
C SER A 134 18.89 -8.54 0.35
N GLU A 135 20.01 -9.24 0.09
CA GLU A 135 20.76 -9.09 -1.16
C GLU A 135 20.03 -9.74 -2.35
N HIS A 136 19.24 -10.78 -2.06
CA HIS A 136 18.43 -11.56 -2.96
C HIS A 136 16.95 -11.30 -2.65
N LYS A 137 16.12 -11.35 -3.70
CA LYS A 137 14.67 -11.28 -3.50
C LYS A 137 14.17 -12.62 -2.94
N PRO A 138 13.10 -12.63 -2.13
CA PRO A 138 12.45 -13.87 -1.76
C PRO A 138 11.96 -14.62 -3.01
N GLU A 139 11.97 -15.94 -2.97
CA GLU A 139 11.37 -16.80 -3.99
C GLU A 139 10.05 -17.36 -3.46
N ILE A 140 9.06 -17.49 -4.33
CA ILE A 140 7.77 -18.12 -4.00
C ILE A 140 7.27 -19.01 -5.14
N GLU A 141 6.66 -20.14 -4.78
CA GLU A 141 5.92 -21.01 -5.66
C GLU A 141 4.58 -21.39 -5.01
N ILE A 142 3.47 -21.21 -5.74
CA ILE A 142 2.15 -21.71 -5.33
C ILE A 142 2.08 -23.20 -5.74
N ILE A 143 1.90 -24.07 -4.76
CA ILE A 143 1.80 -25.52 -4.93
C ILE A 143 0.34 -25.94 -5.17
N ALA A 144 -0.61 -25.22 -4.55
CA ALA A 144 -2.04 -25.41 -4.76
C ALA A 144 -2.74 -24.03 -4.71
N PRO A 145 -3.66 -23.72 -5.65
CA PRO A 145 -4.01 -24.53 -6.80
C PRO A 145 -2.88 -24.57 -7.84
N VAL A 146 -2.85 -25.63 -8.64
CA VAL A 146 -2.06 -25.63 -9.88
C VAL A 146 -2.81 -24.88 -10.99
N ASN A 147 -2.09 -24.33 -11.97
CA ASN A 147 -2.71 -23.62 -13.09
C ASN A 147 -3.77 -24.47 -13.82
N GLY A 148 -5.00 -23.96 -13.90
CA GLY A 148 -6.14 -24.62 -14.52
C GLY A 148 -6.80 -25.69 -13.63
N GLU A 149 -6.45 -25.76 -12.35
CA GLU A 149 -7.18 -26.57 -11.39
C GLU A 149 -8.60 -26.01 -11.21
N ASN A 150 -9.58 -26.91 -11.15
CA ASN A 150 -10.98 -26.55 -10.94
C ASN A 150 -11.34 -26.78 -9.47
N TRP A 151 -11.72 -25.70 -8.81
CA TRP A 151 -12.20 -25.73 -7.44
C TRP A 151 -13.72 -25.81 -7.40
N ASN A 152 -14.24 -26.81 -6.67
CA ASN A 152 -15.69 -27.04 -6.55
C ASN A 152 -16.16 -27.01 -5.09
N SER A 153 -15.26 -26.77 -4.13
CA SER A 153 -15.52 -26.81 -2.69
C SER A 153 -14.65 -25.81 -1.91
N ILE A 154 -14.67 -25.92 -0.58
CA ILE A 154 -13.67 -25.32 0.31
C ILE A 154 -12.31 -25.91 -0.07
N GLU A 155 -11.39 -25.05 -0.49
CA GLU A 155 -10.05 -25.45 -0.90
C GLU A 155 -8.99 -24.72 -0.09
N THR A 156 -7.77 -25.24 -0.14
CA THR A 156 -6.61 -24.67 0.53
C THR A 156 -5.64 -24.13 -0.52
N ILE A 157 -5.29 -22.85 -0.41
CA ILE A 157 -4.14 -22.30 -1.14
C ILE A 157 -2.89 -22.74 -0.37
N GLU A 158 -1.92 -23.35 -1.03
CA GLU A 158 -0.65 -23.77 -0.44
C GLU A 158 0.51 -23.21 -1.27
N TRP A 159 1.55 -22.75 -0.59
CA TRP A 159 2.76 -22.22 -1.21
C TRP A 159 4.01 -22.65 -0.47
N ILE A 160 5.15 -22.52 -1.15
CA ILE A 160 6.47 -22.53 -0.53
C ILE A 160 7.18 -21.23 -0.84
N MET A 161 8.02 -20.80 0.08
CA MET A 161 8.83 -19.60 -0.06
C MET A 161 10.21 -19.82 0.54
N MET A 162 11.20 -19.09 0.02
CA MET A 162 12.54 -19.06 0.57
C MET A 162 13.18 -17.68 0.39
N ASP A 163 14.00 -17.29 1.34
CA ASP A 163 14.96 -16.20 1.20
C ASP A 163 16.36 -16.80 1.45
N ALA A 164 17.32 -16.46 0.60
CA ALA A 164 18.67 -16.99 0.70
C ALA A 164 19.51 -16.28 1.77
N ASP A 165 19.13 -15.06 2.15
CA ASP A 165 19.95 -14.18 2.98
C ASP A 165 19.48 -14.09 4.43
N THR A 166 18.24 -14.48 4.70
CA THR A 166 17.63 -14.28 6.01
C THR A 166 17.02 -15.58 6.53
N ASP A 167 17.20 -15.79 7.83
CA ASP A 167 16.35 -16.70 8.61
C ASP A 167 15.12 -15.95 9.16
N ASP A 168 14.92 -14.70 8.70
CA ASP A 168 13.92 -13.78 9.21
C ASP A 168 12.51 -14.10 8.67
N TRP A 169 11.53 -13.41 9.25
CA TRP A 169 10.12 -13.59 8.99
C TRP A 169 9.75 -12.89 7.67
N LEU A 170 9.34 -13.69 6.68
CA LEU A 170 8.79 -13.21 5.42
C LEU A 170 7.31 -12.86 5.60
N LEU A 171 6.91 -11.69 5.10
CA LEU A 171 5.51 -11.29 5.03
C LEU A 171 4.85 -11.89 3.81
N VAL A 172 3.66 -12.45 3.99
CA VAL A 172 2.89 -13.07 2.91
C VAL A 172 1.51 -12.41 2.80
N ASP A 173 1.22 -11.80 1.66
CA ASP A 173 -0.11 -11.30 1.36
C ASP A 173 -0.74 -12.17 0.26
N VAL A 174 -2.00 -12.57 0.48
CA VAL A 174 -2.75 -13.41 -0.46
C VAL A 174 -3.87 -12.58 -1.07
N TYR A 175 -3.95 -12.59 -2.39
CA TYR A 175 -4.94 -11.86 -3.16
C TYR A 175 -5.69 -12.78 -4.12
N TRP A 176 -6.87 -12.33 -4.53
CA TRP A 176 -7.66 -12.96 -5.58
C TRP A 176 -8.21 -11.94 -6.56
N THR A 177 -8.70 -12.42 -7.70
CA THR A 177 -9.34 -11.59 -8.72
C THR A 177 -10.38 -12.39 -9.50
N ASP A 178 -11.53 -11.77 -9.76
CA ASP A 178 -12.61 -12.27 -10.60
C ASP A 178 -12.55 -11.71 -12.04
N ASN A 179 -11.66 -10.74 -12.28
CA ASN A 179 -11.64 -9.92 -13.50
C ASN A 179 -10.32 -10.07 -14.28
N SER A 180 -9.72 -11.26 -14.24
CA SER A 180 -8.46 -11.57 -14.94
C SER A 180 -7.29 -10.66 -14.54
N GLY A 181 -7.26 -10.18 -13.29
CA GLY A 181 -6.17 -9.37 -12.74
C GLY A 181 -6.22 -7.89 -13.09
N LEU A 182 -7.36 -7.37 -13.56
CA LEU A 182 -7.60 -5.93 -13.71
C LEU A 182 -7.71 -5.23 -12.35
N GLY A 183 -8.10 -5.96 -11.31
CA GLY A 183 -8.08 -5.56 -9.91
C GLY A 183 -7.85 -6.78 -9.01
N TRP A 184 -7.22 -6.55 -7.87
CA TRP A 184 -6.92 -7.57 -6.88
C TRP A 184 -7.60 -7.24 -5.57
N GLU A 185 -8.26 -8.21 -4.98
CA GLU A 185 -8.84 -8.13 -3.65
C GLU A 185 -7.97 -8.91 -2.67
N LEU A 186 -7.70 -8.32 -1.51
CA LEU A 186 -6.93 -8.94 -0.44
C LEU A 186 -7.77 -10.02 0.24
N LEU A 187 -7.28 -11.26 0.26
CA LEU A 187 -7.87 -12.37 1.01
C LEU A 187 -7.33 -12.45 2.44
N GLU A 188 -6.01 -12.39 2.57
CA GLU A 188 -5.30 -12.49 3.84
C GLU A 188 -4.08 -11.59 3.78
N GLN A 189 -3.85 -10.83 4.84
CA GLN A 189 -2.68 -9.98 5.02
C GLN A 189 -1.78 -10.59 6.08
N GLU A 190 -0.47 -10.59 5.83
CA GLU A 190 0.53 -11.16 6.74
C GLU A 190 0.19 -12.61 7.15
N ALA A 191 -0.18 -13.43 6.16
CA ALA A 191 -0.64 -14.79 6.34
C ALA A 191 0.37 -15.65 7.11
N ASP A 192 -0.07 -16.22 8.22
CA ASP A 192 0.74 -17.11 9.04
C ASP A 192 0.94 -18.48 8.35
N GLY A 193 2.18 -18.77 7.99
CA GLY A 193 2.60 -20.07 7.49
C GLY A 193 2.57 -20.22 5.97
N LEU A 194 2.23 -21.42 5.51
CA LEU A 194 2.39 -21.87 4.11
C LEU A 194 1.06 -22.21 3.43
N LYS A 195 -0.07 -21.85 4.05
CA LYS A 195 -1.39 -22.17 3.53
C LYS A 195 -2.50 -21.25 4.03
N LEU A 196 -3.53 -21.09 3.20
CA LEU A 196 -4.76 -20.37 3.52
C LEU A 196 -5.98 -21.24 3.19
N ASN A 197 -6.87 -21.47 4.17
CA ASN A 197 -8.11 -22.21 3.94
C ASN A 197 -9.21 -21.24 3.49
N LEU A 198 -9.83 -21.51 2.35
CA LEU A 198 -10.94 -20.71 1.84
C LEU A 198 -12.26 -21.36 2.21
N PHE A 199 -13.05 -20.70 3.06
CA PHE A 199 -14.31 -21.23 3.56
C PHE A 199 -15.48 -21.08 2.59
N GLU A 200 -15.32 -20.30 1.53
CA GLU A 200 -16.32 -20.11 0.48
C GLU A 200 -15.67 -20.31 -0.90
N PRO A 201 -16.37 -20.97 -1.85
CA PRO A 201 -15.90 -21.05 -3.22
C PRO A 201 -15.91 -19.65 -3.80
N ILE A 202 -14.73 -19.08 -3.97
CA ILE A 202 -14.53 -17.82 -4.67
C ILE A 202 -14.65 -18.07 -6.16
N GLU A 203 -15.36 -17.20 -6.89
CA GLU A 203 -15.33 -17.14 -8.35
C GLU A 203 -13.98 -16.55 -8.83
N ALA A 204 -12.88 -16.98 -8.22
CA ALA A 204 -11.55 -16.52 -8.52
C ALA A 204 -11.12 -17.08 -9.87
N THR A 205 -10.79 -16.15 -10.77
CA THR A 205 -10.09 -16.48 -12.00
C THR A 205 -8.60 -16.62 -11.77
N ARG A 206 -8.04 -15.91 -10.78
CA ARG A 206 -6.63 -16.03 -10.39
C ARG A 206 -6.43 -15.83 -8.89
N ILE A 207 -5.42 -16.50 -8.36
CA ILE A 207 -4.86 -16.30 -7.02
C ILE A 207 -3.48 -15.71 -7.20
N LYS A 208 -3.13 -14.72 -6.37
CA LYS A 208 -1.78 -14.15 -6.28
C LYS A 208 -1.30 -14.24 -4.85
N VAL A 209 -0.09 -14.73 -4.65
CA VAL A 209 0.59 -14.70 -3.36
C VAL A 209 1.82 -13.82 -3.51
N VAL A 210 1.95 -12.81 -2.66
CA VAL A 210 3.05 -11.86 -2.63
C VAL A 210 3.87 -12.12 -1.37
N VAL A 211 5.18 -12.29 -1.52
CA VAL A 211 6.12 -12.44 -0.41
C VAL A 211 7.01 -11.21 -0.34
N ASN A 212 7.22 -10.69 0.86
CA ASN A 212 8.00 -9.48 1.13
C ASN A 212 8.97 -9.69 2.30
N ASP A 213 10.21 -9.22 2.16
CA ASP A 213 11.28 -9.34 3.18
C ASP A 213 11.50 -8.05 3.99
N GLY A 214 10.66 -7.03 3.84
CA GLY A 214 10.92 -5.66 4.28
C GLY A 214 11.02 -4.67 3.12
N PHE A 215 11.71 -5.08 2.05
CA PHE A 215 12.21 -4.19 1.00
C PHE A 215 11.97 -4.75 -0.41
N ASN A 216 12.27 -6.03 -0.59
CA ASN A 216 12.06 -6.75 -1.83
C ASN A 216 10.73 -7.49 -1.76
N SER A 217 10.06 -7.54 -2.90
CA SER A 217 8.86 -8.36 -3.08
C SER A 217 8.99 -9.25 -4.30
N THR A 218 8.37 -10.43 -4.20
CA THR A 218 8.17 -11.37 -5.29
C THR A 218 6.73 -11.86 -5.24
N GLU A 219 6.12 -12.09 -6.39
CA GLU A 219 4.76 -12.60 -6.49
C GLU A 219 4.71 -13.90 -7.31
N ALA A 220 3.81 -14.79 -6.92
CA ALA A 220 3.40 -15.94 -7.71
C ALA A 220 1.91 -15.81 -8.03
N ILE A 221 1.53 -16.15 -9.26
CA ILE A 221 0.15 -16.09 -9.73
C ILE A 221 -0.24 -17.43 -10.33
N VAL A 222 -1.41 -17.93 -9.95
CA VAL A 222 -2.02 -19.11 -10.57
C VAL A 222 -3.41 -18.78 -11.10
N GLU A 223 -3.72 -19.31 -12.28
CA GLU A 223 -5.07 -19.26 -12.85
C GLU A 223 -5.88 -20.43 -12.29
N SER A 224 -6.97 -20.12 -11.59
CA SER A 224 -7.97 -21.13 -11.25
C SER A 224 -9.01 -21.10 -12.36
N SER A 225 -9.19 -22.22 -13.06
CA SER A 225 -10.30 -22.28 -13.99
C SER A 225 -11.56 -22.54 -13.18
N LEU A 226 -12.49 -21.59 -13.20
CA LEU A 226 -13.84 -21.92 -12.81
C LEU A 226 -14.35 -22.96 -13.80
N ALA A 227 -14.87 -24.08 -13.30
CA ALA A 227 -15.68 -24.96 -14.09
C ALA A 227 -16.97 -24.19 -14.47
N SER A 228 -16.89 -23.35 -15.52
CA SER A 228 -17.99 -22.50 -15.99
C SER A 228 -19.26 -23.30 -16.32
N ASP A 229 -19.12 -24.61 -16.46
CA ASP A 229 -20.15 -25.48 -17.00
C ASP A 229 -21.16 -25.97 -15.94
N ASN A 230 -20.96 -25.72 -14.63
CA ASN A 230 -21.84 -26.25 -13.58
C ASN A 230 -22.48 -25.23 -12.62
N ILE A 231 -22.17 -23.93 -12.69
CA ILE A 231 -22.72 -22.96 -11.72
C ILE A 231 -24.24 -22.75 -11.92
N HIS A 232 -24.78 -22.99 -13.13
CA HIS A 232 -26.23 -22.93 -13.34
C HIS A 232 -27.00 -24.16 -12.82
N ALA A 233 -26.34 -25.28 -12.51
CA ALA A 233 -27.02 -26.49 -12.06
C ALA A 233 -27.11 -26.62 -10.53
N ASN A 234 -26.29 -25.88 -9.77
CA ASN A 234 -26.22 -26.03 -8.32
C ASN A 234 -26.89 -24.90 -7.53
N LEU A 235 -27.25 -23.78 -8.18
CA LEU A 235 -28.05 -22.74 -7.53
C LEU A 235 -29.51 -23.18 -7.27
N ASP A 236 -30.04 -24.08 -8.10
CA ASP A 236 -31.36 -24.71 -7.90
C ASP A 236 -31.33 -25.77 -6.77
N PHE A 237 -30.15 -26.33 -6.45
CA PHE A 237 -30.04 -27.34 -5.41
C PHE A 237 -30.11 -26.73 -4.00
N TYR A 238 -29.51 -25.54 -3.79
CA TYR A 238 -29.60 -24.84 -2.51
C TYR A 238 -30.94 -24.14 -2.26
N GLN A 239 -31.75 -23.88 -3.29
CA GLN A 239 -33.12 -23.40 -3.08
C GLN A 239 -34.13 -24.52 -2.82
N GLU A 240 -33.91 -25.75 -3.28
CA GLU A 240 -34.81 -26.87 -2.93
C GLU A 240 -34.57 -27.41 -1.51
N GLU A 241 -33.35 -27.34 -0.96
CA GLU A 241 -33.09 -27.87 0.38
C GLU A 241 -33.59 -26.95 1.51
N VAL A 242 -33.80 -25.65 1.25
CA VAL A 242 -34.47 -24.73 2.18
C VAL A 242 -36.00 -24.86 2.13
N VAL A 243 -36.58 -25.44 1.08
CA VAL A 243 -38.03 -25.72 0.97
C VAL A 243 -38.40 -27.12 1.50
N ARG A 244 -37.43 -28.03 1.67
CA ARG A 244 -37.68 -29.41 2.15
C ARG A 244 -37.86 -29.54 3.66
N LEU A 245 -37.80 -28.45 4.43
CA LEU A 245 -38.05 -28.47 5.88
C LEU A 245 -39.45 -27.99 6.31
N THR A 246 -40.39 -27.75 5.38
CA THR A 246 -41.69 -27.16 5.74
C THR A 246 -42.95 -28.03 5.53
N ASP A 247 -42.89 -29.22 4.90
CA ASP A 247 -44.04 -30.14 4.92
C ASP A 247 -43.67 -31.61 4.65
N PRO A 248 -43.75 -32.53 5.64
CA PRO A 248 -43.45 -33.95 5.45
C PRO A 248 -44.52 -34.74 4.67
N ASN A 249 -45.60 -34.13 4.16
CA ASN A 249 -46.69 -34.85 3.49
C ASN A 249 -46.83 -34.63 1.97
N GLN A 250 -45.97 -33.83 1.32
CA GLN A 250 -46.03 -33.69 -0.14
C GLN A 250 -45.03 -34.61 -0.86
N ARG A 251 -45.55 -35.70 -1.41
CA ARG A 251 -44.85 -36.56 -2.37
C ARG A 251 -45.26 -36.12 -3.78
N LEU A 252 -44.38 -35.40 -4.48
CA LEU A 252 -44.56 -35.10 -5.90
C LEU A 252 -44.14 -36.31 -6.73
N GLU A 253 -45.01 -36.77 -7.64
CA GLU A 253 -44.70 -37.84 -8.59
C GLU A 253 -43.92 -37.29 -9.79
N ALA A 254 -42.88 -38.02 -10.21
CA ALA A 254 -41.89 -37.61 -11.20
C ALA A 254 -42.37 -37.66 -12.67
N SER A 255 -43.67 -37.49 -12.94
CA SER A 255 -44.25 -37.70 -14.28
C SER A 255 -44.38 -36.45 -15.15
N ASP A 256 -44.15 -35.25 -14.63
CA ASP A 256 -44.62 -34.01 -15.28
C ASP A 256 -43.51 -33.10 -15.86
N LEU A 257 -42.27 -33.58 -15.99
CA LEU A 257 -41.21 -32.80 -16.63
C LEU A 257 -41.28 -32.91 -18.18
N PRO A 258 -41.43 -31.79 -18.92
CA PRO A 258 -41.44 -31.80 -20.38
C PRO A 258 -40.04 -32.10 -20.94
N ALA A 259 -39.98 -32.96 -21.96
CA ALA A 259 -38.74 -33.29 -22.67
C ALA A 259 -38.22 -32.07 -23.45
N TYR A 260 -37.00 -31.64 -23.13
CA TYR A 260 -36.29 -30.58 -23.84
C TYR A 260 -35.71 -31.12 -25.16
N SER A 261 -36.17 -30.62 -26.31
CA SER A 261 -35.79 -31.09 -27.65
C SER A 261 -35.11 -30.02 -28.51
N GLY A 262 -34.28 -29.16 -27.90
CA GLY A 262 -33.51 -28.16 -28.63
C GLY A 262 -32.09 -28.62 -28.92
N THR A 263 -31.67 -28.63 -30.19
CA THR A 263 -30.25 -28.70 -30.55
C THR A 263 -29.56 -27.37 -30.22
N PRO A 264 -28.36 -27.37 -29.59
CA PRO A 264 -27.66 -26.14 -29.23
C PRO A 264 -27.30 -25.29 -30.47
N PRO A 265 -27.39 -23.96 -30.41
CA PRO A 265 -26.92 -23.09 -31.49
C PRO A 265 -25.39 -23.14 -31.61
N GLU A 266 -24.91 -23.10 -32.86
CA GLU A 266 -23.50 -23.16 -33.21
C GLU A 266 -22.78 -21.86 -32.75
N PRO A 267 -21.58 -21.96 -32.13
CA PRO A 267 -20.89 -20.80 -31.59
C PRO A 267 -20.38 -19.84 -32.69
N PRO A 268 -20.37 -18.52 -32.44
CA PRO A 268 -19.89 -17.54 -33.40
C PRO A 268 -18.37 -17.64 -33.61
N LEU A 269 -17.93 -17.41 -34.85
CA LEU A 269 -16.52 -17.40 -35.22
C LEU A 269 -15.76 -16.24 -34.55
N PRO A 270 -14.48 -16.43 -34.17
CA PRO A 270 -13.68 -15.40 -33.52
C PRO A 270 -13.39 -14.22 -34.45
N PRO A 271 -13.33 -12.98 -33.92
CA PRO A 271 -13.01 -11.80 -34.71
C PRO A 271 -11.56 -11.83 -35.20
N GLY A 272 -11.35 -11.37 -36.45
CA GLY A 272 -10.03 -11.27 -37.06
C GLY A 272 -9.13 -10.21 -36.41
N PRO A 273 -7.80 -10.27 -36.65
CA PRO A 273 -6.84 -9.38 -36.01
C PRO A 273 -7.04 -7.91 -36.43
N PRO A 274 -6.82 -6.95 -35.51
CA PRO A 274 -6.99 -5.53 -35.80
C PRO A 274 -5.90 -5.02 -36.77
N PRO A 275 -6.20 -4.00 -37.58
CA PRO A 275 -5.25 -3.42 -38.53
C PRO A 275 -4.09 -2.71 -37.81
N VAL A 276 -2.87 -2.98 -38.27
CA VAL A 276 -1.63 -2.39 -37.76
C VAL A 276 -1.61 -0.89 -38.08
N LYS A 277 -1.53 -0.05 -37.04
CA LYS A 277 -1.35 1.41 -37.19
C LYS A 277 0.11 1.73 -37.56
N PRO A 278 0.35 2.69 -38.47
CA PRO A 278 1.69 3.16 -38.78
C PRO A 278 2.29 3.97 -37.61
N PRO A 279 3.64 4.03 -37.50
CA PRO A 279 4.31 4.70 -36.39
C PRO A 279 4.09 6.21 -36.43
N THR A 280 3.65 6.75 -35.30
CA THR A 280 3.46 8.18 -35.05
C THR A 280 4.81 8.88 -34.95
N SER A 281 5.01 9.94 -35.74
CA SER A 281 6.20 10.80 -35.68
C SER A 281 6.23 11.61 -34.38
N LEU A 282 7.41 11.71 -33.76
CA LEU A 282 7.69 12.48 -32.54
C LEU A 282 7.25 13.95 -32.66
N ASP A 283 6.51 14.41 -31.66
CA ASP A 283 5.96 15.77 -31.56
C ASP A 283 7.04 16.82 -31.19
N PRO A 284 7.14 17.95 -31.92
CA PRO A 284 8.16 18.99 -31.70
C PRO A 284 7.91 19.92 -30.49
N LEU A 285 7.00 19.56 -29.59
CA LEU A 285 6.52 20.43 -28.48
C LEU A 285 7.33 20.33 -27.17
N VAL A 286 8.41 19.53 -27.13
CA VAL A 286 9.21 19.31 -25.90
C VAL A 286 10.22 20.43 -25.61
N TYR A 287 10.57 21.27 -26.60
CA TYR A 287 11.63 22.28 -26.44
C TYR A 287 11.29 23.57 -25.65
N PRO A 288 10.05 24.11 -25.59
CA PRO A 288 9.79 25.36 -24.86
C PRO A 288 9.68 25.19 -23.34
N ILE A 289 9.40 23.99 -22.82
CA ILE A 289 9.20 23.75 -21.38
C ILE A 289 10.52 23.77 -20.61
N ALA A 290 11.59 23.19 -21.18
CA ALA A 290 12.92 23.19 -20.57
C ALA A 290 13.49 24.62 -20.39
N GLY A 291 13.16 25.54 -21.30
CA GLY A 291 13.59 26.94 -21.21
C GLY A 291 12.94 27.71 -20.05
N LEU A 292 11.68 27.40 -19.72
CA LEU A 292 10.94 28.08 -18.65
C LEU A 292 11.46 27.69 -17.25
N ILE A 293 11.78 26.41 -17.06
CA ILE A 293 12.29 25.87 -15.78
C ILE A 293 13.62 26.53 -15.39
N ILE A 294 14.53 26.71 -16.36
CA ILE A 294 15.84 27.35 -16.13
C ILE A 294 15.69 28.81 -15.65
N VAL A 295 14.70 29.54 -16.18
CA VAL A 295 14.45 30.94 -15.79
C VAL A 295 13.88 31.03 -14.37
N ILE A 296 13.01 30.11 -13.98
CA ILE A 296 12.41 30.08 -12.63
C ILE A 296 13.49 29.75 -11.58
N ILE A 297 14.35 28.77 -11.84
CA ILE A 297 15.46 28.41 -10.93
C ILE A 297 16.43 29.60 -10.78
N GLY A 298 16.75 30.30 -11.88
CA GLY A 298 17.59 31.50 -11.84
C GLY A 298 17.01 32.62 -10.97
N LEU A 299 15.70 32.85 -11.02
CA LEU A 299 15.02 33.86 -10.20
C LEU A 299 15.02 33.52 -8.72
N ILE A 300 14.79 32.25 -8.36
CA ILE A 300 14.80 31.78 -6.96
C ILE A 300 16.20 31.96 -6.34
N LEU A 301 17.26 31.66 -7.10
CA LEU A 301 18.63 31.83 -6.64
C LEU A 301 19.00 33.31 -6.43
N ILE A 302 18.53 34.22 -7.30
CA ILE A 302 18.77 35.67 -7.15
C ILE A 302 18.09 36.23 -5.90
N VAL A 303 16.91 35.72 -5.53
CA VAL A 303 16.20 36.14 -4.30
C VAL A 303 16.93 35.67 -3.05
N ARG A 304 17.54 34.47 -3.05
CA ARG A 304 18.31 33.96 -1.90
C ARG A 304 19.61 34.73 -1.61
N VAL A 305 20.27 35.27 -2.63
CA VAL A 305 21.55 35.99 -2.46
C VAL A 305 21.36 37.39 -1.82
N LYS A 306 20.14 37.93 -1.79
CA LYS A 306 19.86 39.29 -1.32
C LYS A 306 19.28 39.41 0.08
N SER A 307 19.27 38.36 0.90
CA SER A 307 18.91 38.49 2.33
C SER A 307 20.09 39.10 3.11
N PRO A 308 20.01 40.35 3.58
CA PRO A 308 21.09 40.98 4.32
C PRO A 308 21.22 40.32 5.70
N LYS A 309 22.43 39.89 6.06
CA LYS A 309 22.79 39.35 7.38
C LYS A 309 22.41 40.34 8.49
N GLY A 310 21.21 40.17 9.04
CA GLY A 310 20.76 40.83 10.26
C GLY A 310 21.43 40.19 11.46
N LYS A 311 22.19 40.99 12.19
CA LYS A 311 22.90 40.66 13.42
C LYS A 311 21.87 40.34 14.52
N LEU A 312 21.75 39.08 14.92
CA LEU A 312 20.98 38.68 16.10
C LEU A 312 21.73 39.13 17.35
N GLU A 313 21.27 40.23 17.95
CA GLU A 313 21.69 40.61 19.30
C GLU A 313 20.96 39.72 20.32
N SER A 314 21.74 38.97 21.11
CA SER A 314 21.25 38.14 22.20
C SER A 314 20.48 38.96 23.23
N ILE A 315 19.19 38.67 23.39
CA ILE A 315 18.37 39.22 24.48
C ILE A 315 18.81 38.57 25.78
N LYS A 316 19.51 39.33 26.64
CA LYS A 316 19.80 38.92 28.02
C LYS A 316 18.51 38.99 28.85
N ILE A 317 17.97 37.83 29.19
CA ILE A 317 16.90 37.70 30.18
C ILE A 317 17.51 38.02 31.55
N LYS A 318 16.98 39.05 32.22
CA LYS A 318 17.33 39.39 33.61
C LYS A 318 16.65 38.38 34.53
N GLU A 319 17.44 37.58 35.24
CA GLU A 319 16.96 36.76 36.35
C GLU A 319 16.45 37.63 37.50
N THR A 320 15.24 37.34 37.95
CA THR A 320 14.59 37.97 39.11
C THR A 320 15.11 37.33 40.41
N PRO A 321 15.46 38.10 41.46
CA PRO A 321 15.98 37.52 42.69
C PRO A 321 14.90 36.76 43.50
N LYS A 322 15.19 35.50 43.82
CA LYS A 322 14.43 34.66 44.76
C LYS A 322 14.33 35.35 46.13
N LYS A 323 13.11 35.65 46.58
CA LYS A 323 12.82 36.02 47.98
C LYS A 323 13.10 34.81 48.89
N LYS A 324 14.00 34.98 49.85
CA LYS A 324 14.13 34.08 51.01
C LYS A 324 12.98 34.36 51.99
N GLY A 325 12.14 33.37 52.22
CA GLY A 325 11.18 33.35 53.32
C GLY A 325 11.89 33.12 54.65
N LYS A 326 11.42 33.81 55.70
CA LYS A 326 11.78 33.60 57.10
C LYS A 326 10.86 32.56 57.73
#